data_AF-A0A1C6EYV9-F1
#
_entry.id   AF-A0A1C6EYV9-F1
#
_cell.length_a   1.000
_cell.length_b   1.000
_cell.length_c   1.000
_cell.angle_alpha   90.00
_cell.angle_beta   90.00
_cell.angle_gamma   90.00
#
_symmetry.space_group_name_H-M   'P 1'
#
loop_
_entity.id
_entity.type
_entity.pdbx_description
1 polymer ?
#
loop_
_entity_poly.entity_id
_entity_poly.type
_entity_poly.pdbx_seq_one_letter_code
_entity_poly.pdbx_strand_id
1 'polypeptide(L)'
;MKGKRFLALLLSAVMTMSMGIPAAAAENSEETLENQVLDLKFEDNLDDSSTKGNNGTISSGTAEYVDGVVGQALKLNGDKYVDLGTSTDL
;
A
#
# COMPACT_ATOMS: atom_id res chain seq x y z
N MET A 1 27.81 -32.57 -46.49
CA MET A 1 27.58 -32.11 -45.10
C MET A 1 26.63 -30.92 -45.17
N LYS A 2 25.38 -31.13 -44.73
CA LYS A 2 24.87 -30.64 -43.43
C LYS A 2 24.63 -29.13 -43.42
N GLY A 3 23.67 -28.63 -44.20
CA GLY A 3 23.36 -27.19 -44.19
C GLY A 3 21.99 -26.75 -44.72
N LYS A 4 21.11 -27.65 -45.16
CA LYS A 4 19.87 -27.26 -45.84
C LYS A 4 18.57 -27.73 -45.16
N ARG A 5 18.65 -28.17 -43.90
CA ARG A 5 17.50 -28.67 -43.12
C ARG A 5 17.36 -28.07 -41.73
N PHE A 6 18.00 -26.94 -41.46
CA PHE A 6 17.88 -26.25 -40.17
C PHE A 6 17.11 -24.93 -40.22
N LEU A 7 16.65 -24.50 -41.41
CA LEU A 7 15.98 -23.21 -41.57
C LEU A 7 14.46 -23.28 -41.33
N ALA A 8 13.87 -24.47 -41.17
CA ALA A 8 12.42 -24.63 -41.00
C ALA A 8 11.97 -24.82 -39.54
N LEU A 9 12.89 -24.97 -38.58
CA LEU A 9 12.53 -25.27 -37.19
C LEU A 9 12.48 -24.03 -36.27
N LEU A 10 12.86 -22.85 -36.75
CA LEU A 10 13.02 -21.65 -35.91
C LEU A 10 11.80 -20.70 -35.90
N LEU A 11 10.71 -21.01 -36.62
CA LEU A 11 9.54 -20.12 -36.73
C LEU A 11 8.26 -20.63 -36.03
N SER A 12 8.30 -21.73 -35.27
CA SER A 12 7.11 -22.28 -34.61
C SER A 12 7.08 -22.20 -33.08
N ALA A 13 8.05 -21.52 -32.44
CA ALA A 13 8.17 -21.47 -30.98
C ALA A 13 7.68 -20.16 -30.32
N VAL A 14 6.98 -19.26 -31.03
CA VAL A 14 6.67 -17.89 -30.53
C VAL A 14 5.20 -17.70 -30.09
N MET A 15 4.36 -18.75 -30.08
CA MET A 15 2.92 -18.59 -29.75
C MET A 15 2.40 -19.46 -28.58
N THR A 16 3.16 -19.63 -27.49
CA THR A 16 2.58 -20.11 -26.22
C THR A 16 3.24 -19.50 -24.99
N MET A 17 3.46 -18.19 -24.99
CA MET A 17 3.75 -17.46 -23.76
C MET A 17 2.63 -16.45 -23.53
N SER A 18 1.45 -16.95 -23.14
CA SER A 18 0.55 -16.12 -22.33
C SER A 18 1.23 -15.94 -20.98
N MET A 19 2.16 -15.00 -20.91
CA MET A 19 2.56 -14.43 -19.64
C MET A 19 1.29 -13.78 -19.09
N GLY A 20 0.65 -14.46 -18.15
CA GLY A 20 -0.31 -13.80 -17.28
C GLY A 20 0.46 -12.72 -16.55
N ILE A 21 0.39 -11.49 -17.05
CA ILE A 21 0.87 -10.33 -16.31
C ILE A 21 -0.03 -10.33 -15.06
N PRO A 22 0.48 -10.54 -13.84
CA PRO A 22 -0.31 -10.22 -12.67
C PRO A 22 -0.71 -8.76 -12.86
N ALA A 23 -2.01 -8.48 -12.83
CA ALA A 23 -2.51 -7.12 -12.86
C ALA A 23 -1.81 -6.39 -11.71
N ALA A 24 -0.77 -5.63 -12.03
CA ALA A 24 -0.19 -4.69 -11.09
C ALA A 24 -1.37 -3.80 -10.70
N ALA A 25 -1.71 -3.80 -9.42
CA ALA A 25 -2.64 -2.86 -8.85
C ALA A 25 -2.11 -1.47 -9.22
N ALA A 26 -2.78 -0.86 -10.21
CA ALA A 26 -2.39 0.41 -10.75
C ALA A 26 -2.64 1.47 -9.68
N GLU A 27 -1.56 2.22 -9.43
CA GLU A 27 -1.51 3.57 -8.87
C GLU A 27 -2.03 3.76 -7.44
N ASN A 28 -1.11 3.73 -6.46
CA ASN A 28 -1.24 4.62 -5.30
C ASN A 28 -0.94 6.03 -5.80
N SER A 29 -1.92 6.65 -6.48
CA SER A 29 -1.88 8.08 -6.72
C SER A 29 -1.94 8.72 -5.35
N GLU A 30 -0.86 9.39 -4.91
CA GLU A 30 -0.92 10.29 -3.75
C GLU A 30 -1.88 11.42 -4.10
N GLU A 31 -3.18 11.16 -3.94
CA GLU A 31 -4.21 12.16 -4.14
C GLU A 31 -4.04 13.16 -3.00
N THR A 32 -3.41 14.28 -3.33
CA THR A 32 -3.23 15.36 -2.37
C THR A 32 -4.61 15.95 -2.09
N LEU A 33 -5.13 15.73 -0.89
CA LEU A 33 -6.38 16.34 -0.47
C LEU A 33 -6.12 17.84 -0.27
N GLU A 34 -6.87 18.70 -0.97
CA GLU A 34 -6.67 20.17 -0.95
C GLU A 34 -6.75 20.78 0.45
N ASN A 35 -7.43 20.12 1.39
CA ASN A 35 -7.58 20.57 2.77
C ASN A 35 -7.31 19.42 3.77
N GLN A 36 -6.26 18.64 3.54
CA GLN A 36 -5.85 17.58 4.46
C GLN A 36 -5.45 18.17 5.82
N VAL A 37 -6.11 17.72 6.88
CA VAL A 37 -5.81 18.11 8.27
C VAL A 37 -5.28 16.97 9.12
N LEU A 38 -5.27 15.75 8.57
CA LEU A 38 -4.82 14.53 9.23
C LEU A 38 -4.37 13.50 8.19
N ASP A 39 -3.23 12.87 8.43
CA ASP A 39 -2.69 11.74 7.66
C ASP A 39 -2.07 10.72 8.62
N LEU A 40 -2.84 9.71 9.05
CA LEU A 40 -2.33 8.64 9.89
C LEU A 40 -1.93 7.44 9.02
N LYS A 41 -0.62 7.22 8.87
CA LYS A 41 -0.08 6.14 8.04
C LYS A 41 -0.09 4.77 8.70
N PHE A 42 -0.16 4.74 10.04
CA PHE A 42 -0.14 3.52 10.84
C PHE A 42 1.11 2.64 10.66
N GLU A 43 2.25 3.27 10.38
CA GLU A 43 3.56 2.61 10.28
C GLU A 43 4.26 2.58 11.65
N ASP A 44 3.82 1.65 12.50
CA ASP A 44 4.30 1.48 13.88
C ASP A 44 4.06 2.67 14.82
N ASN A 45 3.34 3.70 14.37
CA ASN A 45 3.02 4.90 15.14
C ASN A 45 1.65 5.48 14.77
N LEU A 46 1.20 6.44 15.59
CA LEU A 46 -0.03 7.21 15.40
C LEU A 46 0.29 8.68 15.09
N ASP A 47 1.47 8.96 14.52
CA ASP A 47 1.88 10.31 14.19
C ASP A 47 1.14 10.79 12.95
N ASP A 48 0.73 12.06 12.98
CA ASP A 48 0.14 12.74 11.85
C ASP A 48 1.24 13.12 10.86
N SER A 49 1.21 12.51 9.68
CA SER A 49 2.11 12.80 8.55
C SER A 49 1.69 14.03 7.75
N SER A 50 0.56 14.66 8.10
CA SER A 50 0.16 15.94 7.53
C SER A 50 1.05 17.08 8.07
N THR A 51 0.76 18.30 7.63
CA THR A 51 1.44 19.51 8.15
C THR A 51 0.83 20.06 9.43
N LYS A 52 -0.19 19.41 10.00
CA LYS A 52 -0.96 19.91 11.15
C LYS A 52 -0.51 19.37 12.50
N GLY A 53 0.14 18.21 12.54
CA GLY A 53 0.66 17.63 13.80
C GLY A 53 -0.45 17.19 14.76
N ASN A 54 -1.61 16.80 14.21
CA ASN A 54 -2.74 16.27 14.97
C ASN A 54 -2.50 14.79 15.35
N ASN A 55 -1.40 14.51 16.06
CA ASN A 55 -0.98 13.15 16.41
C ASN A 55 -2.04 12.43 17.26
N GLY A 56 -2.23 11.15 16.96
CA GLY A 56 -3.09 10.28 17.74
C GLY A 56 -2.36 9.68 18.95
N THR A 57 -3.15 9.30 19.95
CA THR A 57 -2.70 8.48 21.08
C THR A 57 -3.63 7.29 21.26
N ILE A 58 -3.12 6.16 21.76
CA ILE A 58 -3.97 5.01 22.05
C ILE A 58 -4.59 5.18 23.44
N SER A 59 -5.90 4.91 23.56
CA SER A 59 -6.64 5.07 24.82
C SER A 59 -6.04 4.32 26.02
N SER A 60 -5.35 3.21 25.76
CA SER A 60 -4.63 2.43 26.77
C SER A 60 -3.64 1.44 26.14
N GLY A 61 -2.58 1.12 26.88
CA GLY A 61 -1.58 0.13 26.46
C GLY A 61 -0.77 0.55 25.23
N THR A 62 -0.47 -0.41 24.37
CA THR A 62 0.24 -0.20 23.10
C THR A 62 -0.69 -0.46 21.92
N ALA A 63 -0.48 0.29 20.84
CA ALA A 63 -1.07 0.00 19.54
C ALA A 63 -0.51 -1.31 18.98
N GLU A 64 -1.34 -2.04 18.24
CA GLU A 64 -0.97 -3.24 17.51
C GLU A 64 -1.15 -2.97 16.02
N TYR A 65 -0.17 -3.36 15.22
CA TYR A 65 -0.19 -3.19 13.77
C TYR A 65 -0.16 -4.55 13.07
N VAL A 66 -0.79 -4.62 11.91
CA VAL A 66 -0.87 -5.79 11.04
C VAL A 66 -0.68 -5.36 9.58
N ASP A 67 -0.48 -6.32 8.68
CA ASP A 67 -0.39 -6.02 7.24
C ASP A 67 -1.68 -5.33 6.75
N GLY A 68 -1.52 -4.15 6.15
CA GLY A 68 -2.58 -3.31 5.60
C GLY A 68 -2.70 -3.40 4.08
N VAL A 69 -3.54 -2.55 3.50
CA VAL A 69 -3.64 -2.40 2.03
C VAL A 69 -2.38 -1.72 1.47
N VAL A 70 -1.87 -0.72 2.19
CA VAL A 70 -0.60 -0.05 1.93
C VAL A 70 0.19 -0.11 3.22
N GLY A 71 1.32 -0.84 3.22
CA GLY A 71 2.15 -1.01 4.42
C GLY A 71 1.40 -1.66 5.58
N GLN A 72 1.45 -1.05 6.75
CA GLN A 72 0.80 -1.55 7.96
C GLN A 72 -0.55 -0.86 8.23
N ALA A 73 -1.37 -1.47 9.07
CA ALA A 73 -2.65 -0.94 9.51
C ALA A 73 -2.83 -1.13 11.02
N LEU A 74 -3.55 -0.20 11.65
CA LEU A 74 -3.91 -0.30 13.05
C LEU A 74 -4.97 -1.40 13.27
N LYS A 75 -4.71 -2.30 14.21
CA LYS A 75 -5.65 -3.34 14.63
C LYS A 75 -6.52 -2.85 15.79
N LEU A 76 -7.83 -2.79 15.58
CA LEU A 76 -8.84 -2.46 16.60
C LEU A 76 -9.76 -3.67 16.84
N ASN A 77 -9.80 -4.16 18.08
CA ASN A 77 -10.63 -5.31 18.46
C ASN A 77 -11.86 -4.91 19.30
N GLY A 78 -12.15 -3.61 19.41
CA GLY A 78 -13.28 -3.05 20.15
C GLY A 78 -13.02 -2.66 21.61
N ASP A 79 -11.79 -2.86 22.10
CA ASP A 79 -11.34 -2.56 23.46
C ASP A 79 -10.55 -1.25 23.59
N LYS A 80 -10.10 -0.69 22.45
CA LYS A 80 -9.24 0.50 22.37
C LYS A 80 -9.76 1.45 21.29
N TYR A 81 -9.35 2.71 21.39
CA TYR A 81 -9.58 3.73 20.36
C TYR A 81 -8.36 4.65 20.22
N VAL A 82 -8.27 5.30 19.07
CA VAL A 82 -7.31 6.40 18.85
C VAL A 82 -7.96 7.70 19.31
N ASP A 83 -7.31 8.39 20.23
CA ASP A 83 -7.67 9.73 20.67
C ASP A 83 -6.84 10.76 19.89
N LEU A 84 -7.52 11.64 19.16
CA LEU A 84 -6.93 12.73 18.36
C LEU A 84 -6.91 14.06 19.13
N GLY A 85 -7.38 14.06 20.38
CA GLY A 85 -7.52 15.25 21.20
C GLY A 85 -8.69 16.13 20.77
N THR A 86 -8.51 17.44 20.92
CA THR A 86 -9.58 18.44 20.74
C THR A 86 -9.14 19.64 19.89
N SER A 87 -8.13 19.42 19.03
CA SER A 87 -7.61 20.45 18.12
C SER A 87 -8.75 21.06 17.29
N THR A 88 -8.77 22.38 17.16
CA THR A 88 -9.73 23.10 16.30
C THR A 88 -9.39 22.99 14.82
N ASP A 89 -8.22 22.45 14.51
CA ASP A 89 -7.76 22.23 13.13
C ASP A 89 -8.29 20.93 12.53
N LEU A 90 -8.95 20.08 13.34
CA LEU A 90 -9.62 18.84 12.93
C LEU A 90 -11.07 19.07 12.47
#